data_AF-A0A957Z1F5-F1
#
_entry.id   AF-A0A957Z1F5-F1
#
_cell.length_a   1.000
_cell.length_b   1.000
_cell.length_c   1.000
_cell.angle_alpha   90.00
_cell.angle_beta   90.00
_cell.angle_gamma   90.00
#
_symmetry.space_group_name_H-M   'P 1'
#
loop_
_entity.id
_entity.type
_entity.pdbx_description
1 polymer ?
#
loop_
_entity_poly.entity_id
_entity_poly.type
_entity_poly.pdbx_seq_one_letter_code
_entity_poly.pdbx_strand_id
1 'polypeptide(L)' 'IGLQETACLNLVQNHAVWVHHTDADDVHIRQFIQITAYPVIAIAERTGVTIEAETIATVGYEPAYQFTSLGKQRIA' A
#
# COMPACT_ATOMS: atom_id res chain seq x y z
N ILE A 1 1.68 -22.57 14.46
CA ILE A 1 2.44 -21.38 14.92
C ILE A 1 2.10 -20.28 13.93
N GLY A 2 1.42 -19.23 14.38
CA GLY A 2 0.95 -18.15 13.52
C GLY A 2 0.59 -16.95 14.39
N LEU A 3 0.79 -15.75 13.85
CA LEU A 3 0.38 -14.51 14.48
C LEU A 3 -1.15 -14.55 14.62
N GLN A 4 -1.66 -14.56 15.86
CA GLN A 4 -3.10 -14.58 16.11
C GLN A 4 -3.73 -13.18 16.04
N GLU A 5 -2.91 -12.14 16.18
CA GLU A 5 -3.33 -10.76 16.15
C GLU A 5 -2.66 -10.05 14.98
N THR A 6 -3.48 -9.50 14.09
CA THR A 6 -3.06 -8.74 12.91
C THR A 6 -3.44 -7.27 13.02
N ALA A 7 -3.85 -6.82 14.22
CA ALA A 7 -4.09 -5.42 14.50
C ALA A 7 -2.76 -4.65 14.39
N CYS A 8 -2.70 -3.77 13.40
CA CYS A 8 -1.52 -2.96 13.12
C CYS A 8 -1.58 -1.62 13.87
N LEU A 9 -0.46 -0.88 13.88
CA LEU A 9 -0.34 0.43 14.52
C LEU A 9 -1.17 1.55 13.87
N ASN A 10 -1.77 1.29 12.70
CA ASN A 10 -2.57 2.24 11.93
C ASN A 10 -1.86 3.57 11.58
N LEU A 11 -0.55 3.52 11.32
CA LEU A 11 0.25 4.73 11.05
C LEU A 11 0.01 5.34 9.66
N VAL A 12 -0.53 4.55 8.73
CA VAL A 12 -0.76 4.95 7.32
C VAL A 12 -2.25 5.19 7.06
N GLN A 13 -2.95 5.81 8.02
CA GLN A 13 -4.34 6.26 7.86
C GLN A 13 -5.27 5.19 7.28
N ASN A 14 -5.32 4.01 7.90
CA ASN A 14 -6.10 2.84 7.46
C ASN A 14 -5.70 2.26 6.09
N HIS A 15 -4.46 2.46 5.63
CA HIS A 15 -3.92 1.71 4.49
C HIS A 15 -3.11 0.50 4.96
N ALA A 16 -3.22 -0.61 4.22
CA ALA A 16 -2.22 -1.66 4.24
C ALA A 16 -1.03 -1.26 3.34
N VAL A 17 0.16 -1.77 3.64
CA VAL A 17 1.37 -1.50 2.84
C VAL A 17 1.81 -2.78 2.15
N TRP A 18 1.96 -2.73 0.83
CA TRP A 18 2.44 -3.83 -0.01
C TRP A 18 3.86 -3.52 -0.47
N VAL A 19 4.85 -4.18 0.14
CA VAL A 19 6.27 -3.97 -0.15
C VAL A 19 6.73 -4.80 -1.36
N HIS A 20 7.82 -4.37 -2.00
CA HIS A 20 8.41 -5.01 -3.18
C HIS A 20 7.42 -5.15 -4.35
N HIS A 21 6.55 -4.16 -4.54
CA HIS A 21 5.49 -4.18 -5.56
C HIS A 21 6.05 -4.33 -6.98
N THR A 22 5.39 -5.20 -7.76
CA THR A 22 5.52 -5.35 -9.21
C THR A 22 4.13 -5.34 -9.86
N ASP A 23 4.04 -5.07 -11.17
CA ASP A 23 2.73 -5.08 -11.86
C ASP A 23 2.03 -6.45 -11.87
N ALA A 24 2.76 -7.55 -11.66
CA ALA A 24 2.18 -8.87 -11.51
C ALA A 24 1.33 -9.00 -10.24
N ASP A 25 1.59 -8.16 -9.23
CA ASP A 25 0.88 -8.18 -7.94
C ASP A 25 -0.47 -7.47 -7.97
N ASP A 26 -0.73 -6.66 -9.01
CA ASP A 26 -1.94 -5.85 -9.12
C ASP A 26 -3.24 -6.67 -8.95
N VAL A 27 -3.26 -7.92 -9.45
CA VAL A 27 -4.43 -8.79 -9.31
C VAL A 27 -4.64 -9.22 -7.86
N HIS A 28 -3.57 -9.55 -7.14
CA HIS A 28 -3.62 -9.96 -5.75
C HIS A 28 -3.98 -8.79 -4.83
N ILE A 29 -3.46 -7.60 -5.11
CA ILE A 29 -3.80 -6.38 -4.39
C ILE A 29 -5.29 -6.06 -4.53
N ARG A 30 -5.84 -6.16 -5.76
CA ARG A 30 -7.28 -5.96 -5.98
C ARG A 30 -8.14 -6.98 -5.24
N GLN A 31 -7.75 -8.25 -5.25
CA GLN A 31 -8.45 -9.30 -4.49
C GLN A 31 -8.41 -9.03 -2.98
N PHE A 32 -7.25 -8.61 -2.45
CA PHE A 32 -7.11 -8.22 -1.05
C PHE A 32 -8.06 -7.07 -0.67
N ILE A 33 -8.12 -6.02 -1.49
CA ILE A 33 -9.03 -4.89 -1.27
C ILE A 33 -10.50 -5.34 -1.30
N GLN A 34 -10.87 -6.23 -2.22
CA GLN A 34 -12.25 -6.75 -2.29
C GLN A 34 -12.65 -7.54 -1.05
N ILE A 35 -11.73 -8.32 -0.48
CA ILE A 35 -11.99 -9.16 0.69
C ILE A 35 -12.01 -8.31 1.98
N THR A 36 -11.11 -7.34 2.09
CA THR A 36 -10.82 -6.65 3.36
C THR A 36 -11.34 -5.23 3.43
N ALA A 37 -11.68 -4.62 2.30
CA ALA A 37 -12.00 -3.21 2.13
C ALA A 37 -10.89 -2.21 2.52
N TYR A 38 -9.68 -2.69 2.85
CA TYR A 38 -8.55 -1.82 3.16
C TYR A 38 -7.87 -1.35 1.87
N PRO A 39 -7.71 -0.04 1.64
CA PRO A 39 -6.87 0.47 0.56
C PRO A 39 -5.40 0.09 0.79
N VAL A 40 -4.62 0.07 -0.29
CA VAL A 40 -3.22 -0.40 -0.26
C VAL A 40 -2.28 0.66 -0.81
N ILE A 41 -1.20 0.92 -0.09
CA ILE A 41 -0.02 1.65 -0.59
C ILE A 41 1.00 0.61 -1.04
N ALA A 42 1.23 0.51 -2.34
CA ALA A 42 2.19 -0.41 -2.93
C ALA A 42 3.49 0.32 -3.23
N ILE A 43 4.60 -0.23 -2.74
CA ILE A 43 5.92 0.40 -2.78
C ILE A 43 6.89 -0.56 -3.46
N ALA A 44 7.49 -0.13 -4.57
CA ALA A 44 8.53 -0.88 -5.26
C ALA A 44 9.85 -0.90 -4.47
N GLU A 45 10.79 -1.77 -4.88
CA GLU A 45 12.11 -1.80 -4.26
C GLU A 45 12.85 -0.46 -4.39
N ARG A 46 13.68 -0.13 -3.41
CA ARG A 46 14.46 1.13 -3.35
C ARG A 46 13.59 2.40 -3.39
N THR A 47 12.33 2.26 -3.03
CA THR A 47 11.40 3.36 -2.81
C THR A 47 10.84 3.24 -1.40
N GLY A 48 10.64 4.38 -0.76
CA GLY A 48 9.90 4.54 0.48
C GLY A 48 8.77 5.54 0.27
N VAL A 49 7.96 5.69 1.31
CA VAL A 49 6.95 6.76 1.39
C VAL A 49 7.17 7.55 2.67
N THR A 50 6.99 8.86 2.59
CA THR A 50 6.86 9.72 3.77
C THR A 50 5.40 10.02 4.01
N ILE A 51 5.02 10.12 5.28
CA ILE A 51 3.66 10.44 5.70
C ILE A 51 3.77 11.66 6.60
N GLU A 52 3.30 12.79 6.10
CA GLU A 52 3.27 14.06 6.84
C GLU A 52 1.83 14.53 6.94
N ALA A 53 1.30 14.58 8.15
CA ALA A 53 -0.11 14.86 8.45
C ALA A 53 -1.07 13.98 7.62
N GLU A 54 -1.52 14.49 6.46
CA GLU A 54 -2.47 13.85 5.55
C GLU A 54 -1.92 13.58 4.15
N THR A 55 -0.65 13.88 3.93
CA THR A 55 0.02 13.68 2.64
C THR A 55 0.93 12.47 2.69
N ILE A 56 0.77 11.59 1.71
CA ILE A 56 1.69 10.50 1.42
C ILE A 56 2.49 10.92 0.18
N ALA A 57 3.81 10.96 0.30
CA ALA A 57 4.71 11.32 -0.78
C ALA A 57 5.71 10.19 -1.03
N THR A 58 6.13 10.05 -2.28
CA THR A 58 7.10 9.02 -2.69
C THR A 58 8.52 9.53 -2.52
N VAL A 59 9.40 8.71 -1.95
CA VAL A 59 10.84 9.01 -1.85
C VAL A 59 11.63 7.84 -2.44
N GLY A 60 12.42 8.08 -3.47
CA GLY A 60 13.25 7.03 -4.10
C GLY A 60 13.27 7.14 -5.62
N TYR A 61 13.62 6.03 -6.26
CA TYR A 61 13.85 5.97 -7.70
C TYR A 61 12.69 5.35 -8.48
N GLU A 62 11.93 4.46 -7.84
CA GLU A 62 10.80 3.75 -8.45
C GLU A 62 9.46 4.35 -7.97
N PRO A 63 8.38 4.25 -8.75
CA PRO A 63 7.07 4.77 -8.35
C PRO A 63 6.46 4.00 -7.17
N ALA A 64 5.66 4.71 -6.37
CA ALA A 64 4.70 4.12 -5.44
C ALA A 64 3.27 4.34 -5.95
N TYR A 65 2.36 3.44 -5.57
CA TYR A 65 0.98 3.45 -6.03
C TYR A 65 0.00 3.32 -4.87
N GLN A 66 -1.11 4.02 -4.98
CA GLN A 66 -2.29 3.81 -4.14
C GLN A 66 -3.29 2.95 -4.91
N PHE A 67 -3.77 1.89 -4.28
CA PHE A 67 -4.87 1.08 -4.75
C PHE A 67 -6.08 1.27 -3.85
N THR A 68 -7.20 1.61 -4.47
CA THR A 68 -8.50 1.72 -3.82
C THR A 68 -9.55 0.93 -4.61
N SER A 69 -10.79 0.90 -4.13
CA SER A 69 -11.91 0.36 -4.91
C SER A 69 -12.15 1.09 -6.24
N LEU A 70 -11.64 2.33 -6.37
CA LEU A 70 -11.74 3.13 -7.60
C LEU A 70 -10.63 2.83 -8.61
N GLY A 71 -9.55 2.16 -8.19
CA GLY A 71 -8.45 1.77 -9.06
C GLY A 71 -7.06 2.08 -8.50
N LYS A 72 -6.06 2.01 -9.39
CA LYS A 72 -4.64 2.26 -9.13
C LYS A 72 -4.29 3.69 -9.54
N GLN A 73 -3.68 4.44 -8.64
CA GLN A 73 -3.18 5.80 -8.89
C GLN A 73 -1.72 5.89 -8.45
N ARG A 74 -0.90 6.62 -9.18
CA ARG A 74 0.49 6.87 -8.79
C ARG A 74 0.51 7.94 -7.68
N ILE A 75 1.30 7.71 -6.64
CA ILE A 75 1.54 8.68 -5.58
C ILE A 75 2.61 9.67 -6.06
N ALA A 76 2.38 10.96 -5.80
CA ALA A 76 3.29 12.03 -6.20
C ALA A 76 4.61 11.98 -5.42
#